data_AF-A0A0D6LHG0-F1
#
_entry.id   AF-A0A0D6LHG0-F1
#
_cell.length_a   1.000
_cell.length_b   1.000
_cell.length_c   1.000
_cell.angle_alpha   90.00
_cell.angle_beta   90.00
_cell.angle_gamma   90.00
#
_symmetry.space_group_name_H-M   'P 1'
#
loop_
_entity.id
_entity.type
_entity.pdbx_description
1 polymer ?
#
loop_
_entity_poly.entity_id
_entity_poly.type
_entity_poly.pdbx_seq_one_letter_code
_entity_poly.pdbx_strand_id
1 'polypeptide(L)'
;MALNFFATAPTPPTSKKSFFRKYFLEGQHLDESATQTVPEDADFIQRFLILHRKYIAFLLPMIVMQTLWWLTAIRYGWLALYRTRWQMPLIMVLGALVAGMTSEGGGAVAFPFMTLGLHIEPITARDFSLLMQSVGMMCALFVVVFMQVQIEQRAVLFGTLGSIPGLIFGFKFFDPLLDAAQKKMLFVSIWASFAIALFILNSHKKRKTYLKIPDFKPWKAAVLTATGFIGGMNSMVGAYYRLIWEGDVPKLALEYLQVSIPVGVTLAPFGSFLGSHFHRQNDGGVGEKVTP
;
A
#
# COMPACT_ATOMS: atom_id res chain seq x y z
N MET A 1 -2.04 -42.13 -33.52
CA MET A 1 -3.45 -42.56 -33.39
C MET A 1 -3.43 -43.77 -32.47
N ALA A 2 -3.93 -43.81 -31.23
CA ALA A 2 -4.87 -43.02 -30.44
C ALA A 2 -4.48 -43.19 -28.95
N LEU A 3 -4.38 -42.10 -28.17
CA LEU A 3 -5.30 -41.69 -27.08
C LEU A 3 -5.22 -42.49 -25.77
N ASN A 4 -4.60 -41.83 -24.78
CA ASN A 4 -4.68 -42.07 -23.35
C ASN A 4 -6.12 -41.89 -22.84
N PHE A 5 -6.57 -42.77 -21.93
CA PHE A 5 -7.70 -42.53 -21.04
C PHE A 5 -7.34 -43.05 -19.65
N PHE A 6 -6.77 -42.19 -18.80
CA PHE A 6 -6.78 -42.40 -17.35
C PHE A 6 -7.92 -41.55 -16.78
N ALA A 7 -8.91 -42.23 -16.20
CA ALA A 7 -10.07 -41.66 -15.55
C ALA A 7 -9.65 -40.76 -14.37
N THR A 8 -10.17 -39.54 -14.34
CA THR A 8 -10.06 -38.64 -13.20
C THR A 8 -11.08 -39.03 -12.12
N ALA A 9 -10.61 -39.32 -10.91
CA ALA A 9 -11.47 -39.54 -9.75
C ALA A 9 -12.19 -38.23 -9.35
N PRO A 10 -13.44 -38.28 -8.85
CA PRO A 10 -14.17 -37.09 -8.42
C PRO A 10 -13.60 -36.54 -7.10
N THR A 11 -13.36 -35.24 -7.06
CA THR A 11 -12.95 -34.52 -5.84
C THR A 11 -14.11 -34.41 -4.84
N PRO A 12 -13.88 -34.60 -3.52
CA PRO A 12 -14.95 -34.54 -2.53
C PRO A 12 -15.46 -33.10 -2.32
N PRO A 13 -16.73 -32.91 -1.93
CA PRO A 13 -17.32 -31.58 -1.76
C PRO A 13 -16.65 -30.84 -0.58
N THR A 14 -16.09 -29.66 -0.85
CA THR A 14 -15.45 -28.82 0.15
C THR A 14 -16.51 -28.23 1.10
N SER A 15 -16.45 -28.63 2.38
CA SER A 15 -17.30 -28.09 3.45
C SER A 15 -17.15 -26.56 3.57
N LYS A 16 -18.26 -25.83 3.77
CA LYS A 16 -18.26 -24.36 3.97
C LYS A 16 -17.28 -23.89 5.07
N LYS A 17 -17.01 -24.73 6.09
CA LYS A 17 -15.99 -24.46 7.13
C LYS A 17 -14.56 -24.56 6.59
N SER A 18 -14.28 -25.52 5.71
CA SER A 18 -13.00 -25.64 5.01
C SER A 18 -12.79 -24.48 4.05
N PHE A 19 -13.84 -24.03 3.36
CA PHE A 19 -13.82 -22.81 2.54
C PHE A 19 -13.49 -21.58 3.41
N PHE A 20 -14.22 -21.35 4.50
CA PHE A 20 -13.94 -20.20 5.37
C PHE A 20 -12.51 -20.21 5.94
N ARG A 21 -12.02 -21.39 6.36
CA ARG A 21 -10.64 -21.54 6.88
C ARG A 21 -9.58 -21.27 5.81
N LYS A 22 -9.76 -21.84 4.61
CA LYS A 22 -8.85 -21.65 3.47
C LYS A 22 -8.80 -20.19 3.00
N TYR A 23 -9.93 -19.49 3.00
CA TYR A 23 -10.02 -18.16 2.41
C TYR A 23 -9.93 -16.98 3.40
N PHE A 24 -10.24 -17.18 4.68
CA PHE A 24 -10.19 -16.12 5.72
C PHE A 24 -9.07 -16.29 6.76
N LEU A 25 -8.55 -17.50 6.98
CA LEU A 25 -7.56 -17.78 8.04
C LEU A 25 -6.14 -18.08 7.52
N GLU A 26 -6.00 -18.64 6.32
CA GLU A 26 -4.67 -18.90 5.75
C GLU A 26 -4.09 -17.63 5.10
N GLY A 27 -3.88 -16.52 5.81
CA GLY A 27 -3.27 -15.30 5.20
C GLY A 27 -1.97 -15.60 4.44
N GLN A 28 -1.59 -14.74 3.46
CA GLN A 28 -0.41 -14.82 2.56
C GLN A 28 0.55 -15.98 2.90
N HIS A 29 0.77 -16.91 1.95
CA HIS A 29 1.80 -17.95 2.04
C HIS A 29 3.18 -17.29 2.25
N LEU A 30 3.50 -16.97 3.50
CA LEU A 30 4.84 -17.05 4.05
C LEU A 30 5.18 -18.54 3.96
N ASP A 31 6.29 -18.88 3.30
CA ASP A 31 6.76 -20.26 3.23
C ASP A 31 6.67 -20.94 4.60
N GLU A 32 6.42 -22.25 4.60
CA GLU A 32 6.41 -23.09 5.81
C GLU A 32 7.72 -22.97 6.62
N SER A 33 8.78 -22.42 6.04
CA SER A 33 10.05 -22.06 6.71
C SER A 33 9.96 -20.84 7.65
N ALA A 34 8.89 -20.05 7.59
CA ALA A 34 8.60 -18.98 8.54
C ALA A 34 7.69 -19.42 9.70
N THR A 35 7.43 -20.73 9.82
CA THR A 35 6.91 -21.32 11.04
C THR A 35 8.06 -21.28 12.05
N GLN A 36 8.25 -20.14 12.73
CA GLN A 36 9.10 -20.12 13.92
C GLN A 36 8.52 -21.17 14.86
N THR A 37 9.27 -22.26 15.04
CA THR A 37 8.99 -23.28 16.05
C THR A 37 8.85 -22.54 17.37
N VAL A 38 7.66 -22.58 17.96
CA VAL A 38 7.41 -21.99 19.27
C VAL A 38 8.42 -22.62 20.23
N PRO A 39 9.36 -21.87 20.81
CA PRO A 39 10.30 -22.40 21.80
C PRO A 39 9.51 -23.05 22.94
N GLU A 40 9.91 -24.23 23.40
CA GLU A 40 9.18 -24.93 24.48
C GLU A 40 9.19 -24.16 25.81
N ASP A 41 10.13 -23.22 25.94
CA ASP A 41 10.37 -22.26 27.02
C ASP A 41 9.72 -20.88 26.79
N ALA A 42 8.90 -20.71 25.73
CA ALA A 42 8.29 -19.43 25.42
C ALA A 42 7.15 -19.05 26.38
N ASP A 43 7.26 -17.85 26.94
CA ASP A 43 6.24 -17.25 27.80
C ASP A 43 4.88 -17.14 27.07
N PHE A 44 3.77 -17.12 27.81
CA PHE A 44 2.41 -17.13 27.23
C PHE A 44 2.21 -16.01 26.19
N ILE A 45 2.79 -14.84 26.45
CA ILE A 45 2.77 -13.67 25.56
C ILE A 45 3.51 -13.96 24.25
N GLN A 46 4.67 -14.60 24.30
CA GLN A 46 5.45 -14.95 23.12
C GLN A 46 4.72 -15.98 22.26
N ARG A 47 4.14 -16.99 22.91
CA ARG A 47 3.34 -18.02 22.23
C ARG A 47 2.10 -17.43 21.55
N PHE A 48 1.42 -16.50 22.23
CA PHE A 48 0.28 -15.77 21.67
C PHE A 48 0.68 -14.87 20.48
N LEU A 49 1.81 -14.14 20.60
CA LEU A 49 2.36 -13.29 19.55
C LEU A 49 2.72 -14.08 18.29
N ILE A 50 3.29 -15.28 18.43
CA ILE A 50 3.65 -16.14 17.29
C ILE A 50 2.39 -16.69 16.60
N LEU A 51 1.41 -17.17 17.38
CA LEU A 51 0.16 -17.76 16.85
C LEU A 51 -0.71 -16.73 16.12
N HIS A 52 -0.79 -15.49 16.62
CA HIS A 52 -1.65 -14.44 16.07
C HIS A 52 -0.87 -13.34 15.35
N ARG A 53 0.41 -13.58 15.04
CA ARG A 53 1.34 -12.59 14.46
C ARG A 53 0.75 -11.78 13.32
N LYS A 54 0.04 -12.44 12.41
CA LYS A 54 -0.63 -11.83 11.25
C LYS A 54 -1.65 -10.76 11.69
N TYR A 55 -2.57 -11.12 12.58
CA TYR A 55 -3.61 -10.21 13.05
C TYR A 55 -3.02 -9.09 13.91
N ILE A 56 -2.02 -9.40 14.74
CA ILE A 56 -1.33 -8.42 15.57
C ILE A 56 -0.59 -7.40 14.70
N ALA A 57 0.08 -7.84 13.63
CA ALA A 57 0.77 -6.94 12.72
C ALA A 57 -0.16 -5.92 12.08
N PHE A 58 -1.38 -6.32 11.68
CA PHE A 58 -2.37 -5.41 11.08
C PHE A 58 -3.08 -4.54 12.13
N LEU A 59 -3.44 -5.10 13.28
CA LEU A 59 -4.22 -4.40 14.31
C LEU A 59 -3.38 -3.41 15.12
N LEU A 60 -2.10 -3.70 15.37
CA LEU A 60 -1.24 -2.84 16.18
C LEU A 60 -1.11 -1.41 15.62
N PRO A 61 -0.67 -1.18 14.36
CA PRO A 61 -0.58 0.17 13.82
C PRO A 61 -1.95 0.84 13.72
N MET A 62 -3.02 0.08 13.44
CA MET A 62 -4.39 0.60 13.43
C MET A 62 -4.79 1.13 14.81
N ILE A 63 -4.62 0.34 15.86
CA ILE A 63 -4.99 0.71 17.24
C ILE A 63 -4.16 1.90 17.71
N VAL A 64 -2.85 1.88 17.49
CA VAL A 64 -1.95 2.98 17.90
C VAL A 64 -2.38 4.28 17.22
N MET A 65 -2.57 4.27 15.90
CA MET A 65 -2.95 5.47 15.15
C MET A 65 -4.36 5.95 15.50
N GLN A 66 -5.31 5.03 15.67
CA GLN A 66 -6.67 5.38 16.09
C GLN A 66 -6.67 5.98 17.52
N THR A 67 -5.84 5.46 18.42
CA THR A 67 -5.70 5.97 19.79
C THR A 67 -5.09 7.37 19.78
N LEU A 68 -3.98 7.57 19.05
CA LEU A 68 -3.35 8.88 18.90
C LEU A 68 -4.31 9.90 18.27
N TRP A 69 -5.10 9.46 17.29
CA TRP A 69 -6.12 10.29 16.67
C TRP A 69 -7.24 10.68 17.65
N TRP A 70 -7.77 9.74 18.43
CA TRP A 70 -8.82 10.06 19.41
C TRP A 70 -8.33 11.02 20.50
N LEU A 71 -7.11 10.81 21.02
CA LEU A 71 -6.52 11.70 22.02
C LEU A 71 -6.39 13.13 21.49
N THR A 72 -5.92 13.28 20.25
CA THR A 72 -5.77 14.59 19.61
C THR A 72 -7.11 15.20 19.20
N ALA A 73 -8.06 14.40 18.72
CA ALA A 73 -9.40 14.84 18.34
C ALA A 73 -10.17 15.40 19.54
N ILE A 74 -10.06 14.79 20.72
CA ILE A 74 -10.69 15.28 21.95
C ILE A 74 -9.97 16.54 22.45
N ARG A 75 -8.63 16.55 22.44
CA ARG A 75 -7.83 17.68 22.95
C ARG A 75 -8.01 18.97 22.13
N TYR A 76 -8.11 18.85 20.81
CA TYR A 76 -8.17 19.97 19.86
C TYR A 76 -9.56 20.17 19.23
N GLY A 77 -10.57 19.38 19.61
CA GLY A 77 -11.94 19.54 19.15
C GLY A 77 -12.16 19.19 17.67
N TRP A 78 -11.39 18.25 17.11
CA TRP A 78 -11.47 17.93 15.67
C TRP A 78 -12.83 17.38 15.23
N LEU A 79 -13.63 16.88 16.17
CA LEU A 79 -14.99 16.42 15.88
C LEU A 79 -15.88 17.54 15.29
N ALA A 80 -15.61 18.80 15.63
CA ALA A 80 -16.32 19.94 15.05
C ALA A 80 -16.07 20.10 13.54
N LEU A 81 -14.89 19.70 13.05
CA LEU A 81 -14.54 19.78 11.63
C LEU A 81 -15.41 18.87 10.76
N TYR A 82 -15.97 17.78 11.31
CA TYR A 82 -16.88 16.92 10.55
C TYR A 82 -18.16 17.65 10.13
N ARG A 83 -18.56 18.74 10.80
CA ARG A 83 -19.74 19.51 10.38
C ARG A 83 -19.53 20.20 9.03
N THR A 84 -18.29 20.62 8.75
CA THR A 84 -17.95 21.40 7.55
C THR A 84 -17.18 20.61 6.51
N ARG A 85 -16.44 19.57 6.90
CA ARG A 85 -15.48 18.82 6.06
C ARG A 85 -15.82 17.33 5.88
N TRP A 86 -17.08 16.93 6.06
CA TRP A 86 -17.52 15.53 5.98
C TRP A 86 -17.30 14.85 4.63
N GLN A 87 -17.11 15.63 3.55
CA GLN A 87 -16.95 15.11 2.19
C GLN A 87 -15.65 14.29 2.05
N MET A 88 -14.57 14.71 2.73
CA MET A 88 -13.27 14.08 2.58
C MET A 88 -13.14 12.69 3.21
N PRO A 89 -13.62 12.45 4.45
CA PRO A 89 -13.71 11.12 5.02
C PRO A 89 -14.49 10.15 4.13
N LEU A 90 -15.59 10.62 3.52
CA LEU A 90 -16.41 9.81 2.61
C LEU A 90 -15.62 9.39 1.35
N ILE A 91 -14.92 10.33 0.71
CA ILE A 91 -14.06 10.01 -0.44
C ILE A 91 -12.93 9.06 0.00
N MET A 92 -12.43 9.19 1.23
CA MET A 92 -11.36 8.31 1.75
C MET A 92 -11.83 6.91 2.07
N VAL A 93 -13.14 6.64 2.17
CA VAL A 93 -13.62 5.26 2.21
C VAL A 93 -13.19 4.52 0.95
N LEU A 94 -13.43 5.13 -0.22
CA LEU A 94 -13.03 4.56 -1.50
C LEU A 94 -11.51 4.60 -1.68
N GLY A 95 -10.88 5.74 -1.38
CA GLY A 95 -9.43 5.89 -1.52
C GLY A 95 -8.63 4.91 -0.67
N ALA A 96 -9.04 4.68 0.58
CA ALA A 96 -8.37 3.74 1.48
C ALA A 96 -8.63 2.28 1.10
N LEU A 97 -9.85 1.94 0.66
CA LEU A 97 -10.14 0.59 0.16
C LEU A 97 -9.29 0.23 -1.06
N VAL A 98 -9.24 1.12 -2.06
CA VAL A 98 -8.42 0.92 -3.26
C VAL A 98 -6.95 0.80 -2.87
N ALA A 99 -6.44 1.73 -2.05
CA ALA A 99 -5.07 1.70 -1.57
C ALA A 99 -4.72 0.48 -0.72
N GLY A 100 -5.70 -0.13 -0.05
CA GLY A 100 -5.51 -1.39 0.66
C GLY A 100 -5.39 -2.57 -0.30
N MET A 101 -6.27 -2.62 -1.31
CA MET A 101 -6.35 -3.72 -2.29
C MET A 101 -5.20 -3.69 -3.32
N THR A 102 -4.56 -2.55 -3.52
CA THR A 102 -3.48 -2.35 -4.50
C THR A 102 -2.23 -1.79 -3.83
N SER A 103 -1.08 -1.80 -4.52
CA SER A 103 0.11 -1.07 -4.07
C SER A 103 0.04 0.42 -4.46
N GLU A 104 -1.16 0.98 -4.56
CA GLU A 104 -1.45 2.36 -4.92
C GLU A 104 -1.68 3.22 -3.67
N GLY A 105 -1.38 4.52 -3.73
CA GLY A 105 -1.72 5.43 -2.65
C GLY A 105 -3.19 5.85 -2.72
N GLY A 106 -3.85 6.05 -1.58
CA GLY A 106 -5.24 6.55 -1.55
C GLY A 106 -5.41 7.92 -2.21
N GLY A 107 -4.29 8.66 -2.36
CA GLY A 107 -4.18 9.88 -3.13
C GLY A 107 -4.61 9.76 -4.60
N ALA A 108 -4.48 8.58 -5.22
CA ALA A 108 -4.90 8.36 -6.60
C ALA A 108 -6.41 8.54 -6.81
N VAL A 109 -7.21 8.17 -5.80
CA VAL A 109 -8.66 8.40 -5.78
C VAL A 109 -8.97 9.78 -5.19
N ALA A 110 -8.30 10.15 -4.10
CA ALA A 110 -8.56 11.43 -3.42
C ALA A 110 -8.38 12.65 -4.34
N PHE A 111 -7.29 12.66 -5.11
CA PHE A 111 -6.85 13.83 -5.84
C PHE A 111 -7.77 14.22 -7.01
N PRO A 112 -8.20 13.31 -7.90
CA PRO A 112 -9.22 13.65 -8.91
C PRO A 112 -10.52 14.14 -8.27
N PHE A 113 -10.98 13.51 -7.18
CA PHE A 113 -12.20 13.94 -6.50
C PHE A 113 -12.07 15.33 -5.88
N MET A 114 -10.94 15.65 -5.25
CA MET A 114 -10.69 16.99 -4.72
C MET A 114 -10.61 18.05 -5.82
N THR A 115 -9.90 17.77 -6.91
CA THR A 115 -9.62 18.76 -7.95
C THR A 115 -10.68 18.90 -9.04
N LEU A 116 -11.48 17.86 -9.29
CA LEU A 116 -12.57 17.87 -10.29
C LEU A 116 -13.94 17.88 -9.63
N GLY A 117 -14.12 17.14 -8.53
CA GLY A 117 -15.42 17.05 -7.84
C GLY A 117 -15.67 18.21 -6.88
N LEU A 118 -14.67 18.58 -6.07
CA LEU A 118 -14.78 19.64 -5.07
C LEU A 118 -14.20 20.98 -5.53
N HIS A 119 -13.64 21.05 -6.74
CA HIS A 119 -12.97 22.23 -7.29
C HIS A 119 -11.91 22.84 -6.36
N ILE A 120 -11.24 22.01 -5.57
CA ILE A 120 -10.14 22.42 -4.69
C ILE A 120 -8.88 22.61 -5.54
N GLU A 121 -8.07 23.60 -5.17
CA GLU A 121 -6.81 23.88 -5.84
C GLU A 121 -5.89 22.64 -5.86
N PRO A 122 -5.26 22.31 -7.00
CA PRO A 122 -4.40 21.13 -7.13
C PRO A 122 -3.29 21.05 -6.09
N ILE A 123 -2.77 22.19 -5.66
CA ILE A 123 -1.71 22.26 -4.65
C ILE A 123 -2.17 21.69 -3.30
N THR A 124 -3.39 22.05 -2.86
CA THR A 124 -3.97 21.56 -1.60
C THR A 124 -4.31 20.07 -1.70
N ALA A 125 -4.89 19.64 -2.83
CA ALA A 125 -5.27 18.24 -3.03
C ALA A 125 -4.07 17.29 -3.05
N ARG A 126 -2.97 17.74 -3.66
CA ARG A 126 -1.70 17.04 -3.71
C ARG A 126 -1.07 16.94 -2.32
N ASP A 127 -0.98 18.06 -1.61
CA ASP A 127 -0.37 18.10 -0.27
C ASP A 127 -1.14 17.20 0.71
N PHE A 128 -2.49 17.24 0.67
CA PHE A 128 -3.33 16.28 1.39
C PHE A 128 -3.01 14.83 1.03
N SER A 129 -2.94 14.52 -0.27
CA SER A 129 -2.70 13.15 -0.76
C SER A 129 -1.38 12.59 -0.25
N LEU A 130 -0.34 13.41 -0.19
CA LEU A 130 1.00 13.00 0.23
C LEU A 130 1.12 12.89 1.75
N LEU A 131 0.46 13.77 2.49
CA LEU A 131 0.32 13.64 3.95
C LEU A 131 -0.44 12.37 4.32
N MET A 132 -1.54 12.07 3.63
CA MET A 132 -2.32 10.86 3.88
C MET A 132 -1.55 9.59 3.48
N GLN A 133 -0.81 9.65 2.37
CA GLN A 133 0.01 8.53 1.91
C GLN A 133 1.18 8.26 2.85
N SER A 134 1.82 9.28 3.42
CA SER A 134 2.92 9.07 4.38
C SER A 134 2.42 8.36 5.64
N VAL A 135 1.26 8.77 6.17
CA VAL A 135 0.56 8.08 7.26
C VAL A 135 0.31 6.61 6.92
N GLY A 136 -0.30 6.33 5.76
CA GLY A 136 -0.63 4.97 5.34
C GLY A 136 0.58 4.08 5.05
N MET A 137 1.57 4.60 4.29
CA MET A 137 2.78 3.85 3.92
C MET A 137 3.68 3.58 5.12
N MET A 138 3.72 4.46 6.13
CA MET A 138 4.42 4.17 7.39
C MET A 138 3.76 3.06 8.20
N CYS A 139 2.43 3.03 8.24
CA CYS A 139 1.70 1.90 8.84
C CYS A 139 2.00 0.60 8.09
N ALA A 140 1.99 0.62 6.75
CA ALA A 140 2.30 -0.54 5.94
C ALA A 140 3.75 -1.00 6.09
N LEU A 141 4.72 -0.07 6.15
CA LEU A 141 6.12 -0.39 6.37
C LEU A 141 6.34 -1.07 7.72
N PHE A 142 5.65 -0.60 8.77
CA PHE A 142 5.67 -1.26 10.08
C PHE A 142 5.20 -2.71 9.97
N VAL A 143 4.07 -2.96 9.30
CA VAL A 143 3.54 -4.32 9.08
C VAL A 143 4.57 -5.18 8.35
N VAL A 144 5.17 -4.66 7.27
CA VAL A 144 6.16 -5.36 6.45
C VAL A 144 7.40 -5.77 7.27
N VAL A 145 7.92 -4.86 8.09
CA VAL A 145 9.08 -5.11 8.96
C VAL A 145 8.70 -6.07 10.09
N PHE A 146 7.57 -5.87 10.76
CA PHE A 146 7.12 -6.73 11.86
C PHE A 146 6.80 -8.16 11.40
N MET A 147 6.22 -8.31 10.21
CA MET A 147 5.95 -9.60 9.57
C MET A 147 7.19 -10.26 8.97
N GLN A 148 8.34 -9.56 8.94
CA GLN A 148 9.57 -10.04 8.29
C GLN A 148 9.27 -10.56 6.87
N VAL A 149 8.47 -9.79 6.12
CA VAL A 149 8.16 -10.13 4.73
C VAL A 149 9.48 -10.21 3.97
N GLN A 150 9.62 -11.22 3.10
CA GLN A 150 10.82 -11.33 2.26
C GLN A 150 10.84 -10.18 1.26
N ILE A 151 11.72 -9.22 1.50
CA ILE A 151 11.97 -8.10 0.59
C ILE A 151 13.35 -8.29 -0.02
N GLU A 152 13.46 -8.13 -1.33
CA GLU A 152 14.75 -8.09 -2.02
C GLU A 152 15.50 -6.83 -1.60
N GLN A 153 16.47 -6.97 -0.68
CA GLN A 153 17.22 -5.84 -0.11
C GLN A 153 17.93 -5.01 -1.17
N ARG A 154 18.37 -5.63 -2.27
CA ARG A 154 18.98 -4.92 -3.40
C ARG A 154 17.95 -4.01 -4.10
N ALA A 155 16.71 -4.49 -4.27
CA ALA A 155 15.60 -3.73 -4.82
C ALA A 155 15.38 -2.44 -4.03
N VAL A 156 15.32 -2.57 -2.70
CA VAL A 156 15.15 -1.45 -1.78
C VAL A 156 16.36 -0.52 -1.79
N LEU A 157 17.58 -1.05 -1.71
CA LEU A 157 18.80 -0.26 -1.64
C LEU A 157 19.00 0.59 -2.91
N PHE A 158 19.01 -0.01 -4.10
CA PHE A 158 19.22 0.76 -5.33
C PHE A 158 18.01 1.66 -5.65
N GLY A 159 16.79 1.23 -5.31
CA GLY A 159 15.60 2.08 -5.43
C GLY A 159 15.67 3.33 -4.55
N THR A 160 16.07 3.18 -3.28
CA THR A 160 16.25 4.30 -2.34
C THR A 160 17.43 5.20 -2.72
N LEU A 161 18.55 4.61 -3.17
CA LEU A 161 19.70 5.35 -3.70
C LEU A 161 19.35 6.22 -4.91
N GLY A 162 18.41 5.78 -5.76
CA GLY A 162 17.86 6.61 -6.82
C GLY A 162 16.85 7.64 -6.31
N SER A 163 15.95 7.23 -5.42
CA SER A 163 14.82 8.05 -4.97
C SER A 163 15.22 9.29 -4.18
N ILE A 164 16.25 9.22 -3.33
CA ILE A 164 16.72 10.38 -2.54
C ILE A 164 17.24 11.51 -3.44
N PRO A 165 18.21 11.29 -4.35
CA PRO A 165 18.66 12.34 -5.27
C PRO A 165 17.55 12.76 -6.24
N GLY A 166 16.69 11.83 -6.67
CA GLY A 166 15.52 12.14 -7.49
C GLY A 166 14.58 13.13 -6.81
N LEU A 167 14.30 12.93 -5.52
CA LEU A 167 13.49 13.83 -4.70
C LEU A 167 14.13 15.23 -4.62
N ILE A 168 15.41 15.31 -4.26
CA ILE A 168 16.14 16.58 -4.12
C ILE A 168 16.14 17.34 -5.46
N PHE A 169 16.42 16.63 -6.56
CA PHE A 169 16.44 17.22 -7.90
C PHE A 169 15.05 17.69 -8.35
N GLY A 170 14.02 16.86 -8.12
CA GLY A 170 12.63 17.18 -8.42
C GLY A 170 12.17 18.46 -7.71
N PHE A 171 12.53 18.64 -6.44
CA PHE A 171 12.20 19.86 -5.71
C PHE A 171 12.97 21.09 -6.16
N LYS A 172 14.31 20.99 -6.22
CA LYS A 172 15.16 22.17 -6.44
C LYS A 172 15.03 22.71 -7.85
N PHE A 173 14.85 21.83 -8.83
CA PHE A 173 14.90 22.22 -10.24
C PHE A 173 13.58 22.03 -10.96
N PHE A 174 12.81 20.97 -10.67
CA PHE A 174 11.62 20.63 -11.46
C PHE A 174 10.33 21.29 -10.91
N ASP A 175 10.15 21.40 -9.59
CA ASP A 175 8.98 22.05 -8.97
C ASP A 175 8.76 23.51 -9.38
N PRO A 176 9.79 24.39 -9.35
CA PRO A 176 9.61 25.79 -9.75
C PRO A 176 9.35 25.96 -11.25
N LEU A 177 9.63 24.94 -12.08
CA LEU A 177 9.39 24.99 -13.52
C LEU A 177 7.96 24.61 -13.92
N LEU A 178 7.17 24.03 -13.01
CA LEU A 178 5.82 23.55 -13.32
C LEU A 178 4.73 24.45 -12.71
N ASP A 179 3.79 24.83 -13.55
CA ASP A 179 2.54 25.47 -13.14
C ASP A 179 1.59 24.48 -12.41
N ALA A 180 0.62 25.00 -11.67
CA ALA A 180 -0.36 24.22 -10.92
C ALA A 180 -1.15 23.23 -11.82
N ALA A 181 -1.49 23.64 -13.05
CA ALA A 181 -2.15 22.77 -14.01
C ALA A 181 -1.25 21.61 -14.46
N GLN A 182 0.05 21.88 -14.68
CA GLN A 182 1.02 20.86 -15.08
C GLN A 182 1.30 19.87 -13.94
N LYS A 183 1.42 20.36 -12.70
CA LYS A 183 1.53 19.52 -11.50
C LYS A 183 0.33 18.57 -11.35
N LYS A 184 -0.88 19.05 -11.63
CA LYS A 184 -2.10 18.23 -11.66
C LYS A 184 -2.03 17.13 -12.74
N MET A 185 -1.66 17.51 -13.96
CA MET A 185 -1.58 16.57 -15.09
C MET A 185 -0.49 15.52 -14.87
N LEU A 186 0.66 15.91 -14.33
CA LEU A 186 1.76 15.01 -13.98
C LEU A 186 1.29 13.98 -12.95
N PHE A 187 0.63 14.42 -11.86
CA PHE A 187 0.11 13.52 -10.84
C PHE A 187 -0.89 12.51 -11.41
N VAL A 188 -1.91 12.99 -12.14
CA VAL A 188 -2.96 12.13 -12.70
C VAL A 188 -2.39 11.14 -13.74
N SER A 189 -1.47 11.59 -14.61
CA SER A 189 -0.89 10.73 -15.64
C SER A 189 -0.03 9.60 -15.09
N ILE A 190 0.69 9.82 -13.98
CA ILE A 190 1.48 8.77 -13.33
C ILE A 190 0.56 7.70 -12.74
N TRP A 191 -0.46 8.08 -11.99
CA TRP A 191 -1.42 7.12 -11.45
C TRP A 191 -2.18 6.38 -12.55
N ALA A 192 -2.54 7.07 -13.63
CA ALA A 192 -3.13 6.42 -14.81
C ALA A 192 -2.15 5.40 -15.43
N SER A 193 -0.87 5.75 -15.60
CA SER A 193 0.15 4.84 -16.12
C SER A 193 0.36 3.63 -15.20
N PHE A 194 0.29 3.83 -13.89
CA PHE A 194 0.40 2.77 -12.89
C PHE A 194 -0.82 1.85 -12.91
N ALA A 195 -2.03 2.41 -13.00
CA ALA A 195 -3.27 1.65 -13.14
C ALA A 195 -3.27 0.81 -14.43
N ILE A 196 -2.82 1.37 -15.56
CA ILE A 196 -2.65 0.63 -16.82
C ILE A 196 -1.60 -0.46 -16.65
N ALA A 197 -0.45 -0.17 -16.03
CA ALA A 197 0.59 -1.15 -15.78
C ALA A 197 0.05 -2.31 -14.91
N LEU A 198 -0.68 -2.03 -13.83
CA LEU A 198 -1.35 -3.04 -13.00
C LEU A 198 -2.40 -3.83 -13.77
N PHE A 199 -3.19 -3.19 -14.63
CA PHE A 199 -4.17 -3.86 -15.47
C PHE A 199 -3.52 -4.85 -16.44
N ILE A 200 -2.45 -4.42 -17.12
CA ILE A 200 -1.65 -5.29 -18.00
C ILE A 200 -1.04 -6.43 -17.18
N LEU A 201 -0.50 -6.12 -15.99
CA LEU A 201 0.12 -7.10 -15.11
C LEU A 201 -0.87 -8.20 -14.69
N ASN A 202 -2.06 -7.79 -14.27
CA ASN A 202 -3.12 -8.69 -13.81
C ASN A 202 -3.80 -9.44 -14.96
N SER A 203 -3.69 -8.95 -16.19
CA SER A 203 -4.18 -9.64 -17.39
C SER A 203 -3.31 -10.85 -17.75
N HIS A 204 -2.03 -10.85 -17.37
CA HIS A 204 -1.11 -11.97 -17.60
C HIS A 204 -1.16 -13.02 -16.47
N LYS A 205 -2.15 -13.92 -16.51
CA LYS A 205 -2.41 -14.94 -15.47
C LYS A 205 -1.36 -16.06 -15.31
N LYS A 206 -0.35 -16.18 -16.17
CA LYS A 206 0.67 -17.25 -16.15
C LYS A 206 2.07 -16.71 -15.85
N ARG A 207 2.21 -15.87 -14.82
CA ARG A 207 3.51 -15.28 -14.45
C ARG A 207 4.26 -16.19 -13.49
N LYS A 208 5.52 -16.50 -13.82
CA LYS A 208 6.49 -17.02 -12.83
C LYS A 208 6.91 -15.87 -11.92
N THR A 209 6.56 -15.95 -10.64
CA THR A 209 7.01 -15.00 -9.61
C THR A 209 8.30 -15.52 -8.98
N TYR A 210 9.33 -14.69 -8.97
CA TYR A 210 10.63 -15.02 -8.37
C TYR A 210 10.78 -14.26 -7.05
N LEU A 211 11.17 -14.97 -5.99
CA LEU A 211 11.40 -14.39 -4.65
C LEU A 211 12.69 -13.56 -4.57
N LYS A 212 13.65 -13.85 -5.45
CA LYS A 212 14.92 -13.11 -5.61
C LYS A 212 15.13 -12.82 -7.08
N ILE A 213 15.79 -11.70 -7.40
CA ILE A 213 16.12 -11.36 -8.79
C ILE A 213 17.17 -12.37 -9.30
N PRO A 214 16.81 -13.27 -10.25
CA PRO A 214 17.79 -14.19 -10.82
C PRO A 214 18.80 -13.39 -11.65
N ASP A 215 20.09 -13.73 -11.56
CA ASP A 215 21.20 -13.07 -12.27
C ASP A 215 21.23 -11.55 -12.14
N PHE A 216 21.69 -11.07 -10.98
CA PHE A 216 21.84 -9.63 -10.70
C PHE A 216 23.04 -9.04 -11.46
N LYS A 217 22.79 -8.63 -12.71
CA LYS A 217 23.74 -7.88 -13.54
C LYS A 217 23.70 -6.38 -13.19
N PRO A 218 24.80 -5.63 -13.36
CA PRO A 218 24.86 -4.19 -13.08
C PRO A 218 23.81 -3.38 -13.86
N TRP A 219 23.40 -3.83 -15.05
CA TRP A 219 22.30 -3.24 -15.79
C TRP A 219 20.98 -3.21 -15.00
N LYS A 220 20.64 -4.29 -14.28
CA LYS A 220 19.43 -4.34 -13.45
C LYS A 220 19.52 -3.37 -12.27
N ALA A 221 20.70 -3.20 -11.70
CA ALA A 221 20.95 -2.19 -10.67
C ALA A 221 20.75 -0.78 -11.25
N ALA A 222 21.25 -0.50 -12.45
CA ALA A 222 21.06 0.79 -13.11
C ALA A 222 19.58 1.09 -13.39
N VAL A 223 18.83 0.11 -13.91
CA VAL A 223 17.37 0.25 -14.13
C VAL A 223 16.64 0.54 -12.83
N LEU A 224 17.02 -0.15 -11.75
CA LEU A 224 16.41 0.02 -10.43
C LEU A 224 16.73 1.39 -9.80
N THR A 225 17.97 1.86 -9.93
CA THR A 225 18.35 3.21 -9.51
C THR A 225 17.66 4.28 -10.37
N ALA A 226 17.56 4.09 -11.69
CA ALA A 226 16.90 5.04 -12.58
C ALA A 226 15.39 5.12 -12.33
N THR A 227 14.73 3.98 -12.12
CA THR A 227 13.31 3.94 -11.74
C THR A 227 13.09 4.55 -10.36
N GLY A 228 14.00 4.30 -9.40
CA GLY A 228 14.03 4.99 -8.11
C GLY A 228 14.17 6.51 -8.28
N PHE A 229 15.07 6.98 -9.14
CA PHE A 229 15.30 8.40 -9.42
C PHE A 229 14.07 9.07 -10.03
N ILE A 230 13.47 8.47 -11.06
CA ILE A 230 12.23 8.97 -11.67
C ILE A 230 11.08 8.93 -10.65
N GLY A 231 10.98 7.87 -9.85
CA GLY A 231 10.01 7.76 -8.76
C GLY A 231 10.19 8.84 -7.70
N GLY A 232 11.43 9.14 -7.31
CA GLY A 232 11.78 10.20 -6.37
C GLY A 232 11.51 11.59 -6.93
N MET A 233 11.83 11.83 -8.21
CA MET A 233 11.45 13.06 -8.92
C MET A 233 9.93 13.21 -8.96
N ASN A 234 9.18 12.14 -9.23
CA ASN A 234 7.72 12.15 -9.23
C ASN A 234 7.11 12.24 -7.84
N SER A 235 7.87 11.84 -6.80
CA SER A 235 7.58 12.15 -5.41
C SER A 235 7.75 13.65 -5.13
N MET A 236 7.91 14.48 -6.17
CA MET A 236 7.65 15.91 -6.15
C MET A 236 6.42 16.19 -5.31
N VAL A 237 6.75 16.74 -4.15
CA VAL A 237 5.91 17.03 -3.00
C VAL A 237 6.06 15.98 -1.89
N GLY A 238 7.32 15.75 -1.55
CA GLY A 238 7.71 15.54 -0.16
C GLY A 238 7.02 16.55 0.77
N ALA A 239 5.92 16.11 1.37
CA ALA A 239 5.27 16.76 2.50
C ALA A 239 6.31 17.13 3.58
N TYR A 240 7.37 16.34 3.72
CA TYR A 240 8.48 16.59 4.65
C TYR A 240 9.25 17.90 4.39
N TYR A 241 9.64 18.20 3.13
CA TYR A 241 10.34 19.45 2.81
C TYR A 241 9.41 20.65 2.95
N ARG A 242 8.13 20.50 2.58
CA ARG A 242 7.13 21.56 2.78
C ARG A 242 6.81 21.84 4.24
N LEU A 243 6.66 20.79 5.05
CA LEU A 243 6.35 20.89 6.48
C LEU A 243 7.49 21.56 7.28
N ILE A 244 8.76 21.27 6.94
CA ILE A 244 9.92 21.72 7.71
C ILE A 244 10.61 22.95 7.09
N TRP A 245 10.67 23.04 5.76
CA TRP A 245 11.48 24.04 5.06
C TRP A 245 10.67 25.21 4.49
N GLU A 246 9.46 24.96 3.98
CA GLU A 246 8.56 26.04 3.49
C GLU A 246 7.58 26.53 4.56
N GLY A 247 7.23 25.69 5.54
CA GLY A 247 6.34 26.06 6.65
C GLY A 247 4.88 26.37 6.27
N ASP A 248 4.52 26.25 4.99
CA ASP A 248 3.23 26.68 4.44
C ASP A 248 2.44 25.50 3.84
N VAL A 249 1.94 24.61 4.71
CA VAL A 249 0.93 23.64 4.30
C VAL A 249 -0.43 24.34 4.37
N PRO A 250 -1.24 24.33 3.29
CA PRO A 250 -2.57 24.90 3.31
C PRO A 250 -3.38 24.33 4.47
N LYS A 251 -3.93 25.21 5.33
CA LYS A 251 -4.75 24.80 6.48
C LYS A 251 -5.86 23.84 6.07
N LEU A 252 -6.44 24.04 4.88
CA LEU A 252 -7.45 23.18 4.30
C LEU A 252 -6.96 21.72 4.11
N ALA A 253 -5.70 21.51 3.71
CA ALA A 253 -5.13 20.17 3.56
C ALA A 253 -4.99 19.47 4.93
N LEU A 254 -4.60 20.21 5.97
CA LEU A 254 -4.50 19.70 7.34
C LEU A 254 -5.88 19.38 7.95
N GLU A 255 -6.86 20.26 7.76
CA GLU A 255 -8.25 20.04 8.18
C GLU A 255 -8.82 18.76 7.55
N TYR A 256 -8.58 18.57 6.25
CA TYR A 256 -8.99 17.36 5.54
C TYR A 256 -8.22 16.12 5.98
N LEU A 257 -6.92 16.25 6.25
CA LEU A 257 -6.12 15.16 6.80
C LEU A 257 -6.68 14.69 8.15
N GLN A 258 -6.95 15.63 9.06
CA GLN A 258 -7.45 15.35 10.41
C GLN A 258 -8.75 14.54 10.37
N VAL A 259 -9.70 14.87 9.51
CA VAL A 259 -10.95 14.11 9.42
C VAL A 259 -10.78 12.78 8.67
N SER A 260 -9.74 12.63 7.85
CA SER A 260 -9.55 11.46 6.97
C SER A 260 -8.70 10.34 7.58
N ILE A 261 -7.78 10.66 8.50
CA ILE A 261 -6.90 9.68 9.19
C ILE A 261 -7.66 8.46 9.72
N PRO A 262 -8.74 8.58 10.52
CA PRO A 262 -9.37 7.41 11.14
C PRO A 262 -10.00 6.47 10.11
N VAL A 263 -10.56 7.05 9.04
CA VAL A 263 -11.11 6.28 7.92
C VAL A 263 -9.99 5.54 7.18
N GLY A 264 -8.91 6.25 6.84
CA GLY A 264 -7.83 5.67 6.05
C GLY A 264 -7.04 4.58 6.77
N VAL A 265 -6.72 4.81 8.04
CA VAL A 265 -5.99 3.84 8.89
C VAL A 265 -6.82 2.58 9.15
N THR A 266 -8.15 2.68 9.18
CA THR A 266 -9.02 1.53 9.42
C THR A 266 -9.30 0.77 8.13
N LEU A 267 -9.61 1.47 7.04
CA LEU A 267 -10.08 0.85 5.80
C LEU A 267 -8.94 0.38 4.88
N ALA A 268 -7.73 0.93 4.97
CA ALA A 268 -6.61 0.42 4.18
C ALA A 268 -6.19 -1.01 4.60
N PRO A 269 -6.02 -1.34 5.89
CA PRO A 269 -5.83 -2.74 6.32
C PRO A 269 -6.99 -3.64 5.90
N PHE A 270 -8.22 -3.16 6.01
CA PHE A 270 -9.41 -3.91 5.60
C PHE A 270 -9.42 -4.17 4.08
N GLY A 271 -9.06 -3.18 3.26
CA GLY A 271 -8.90 -3.32 1.82
C GLY A 271 -7.81 -4.34 1.47
N SER A 272 -6.69 -4.34 2.18
CA SER A 272 -5.63 -5.34 1.98
C SER A 272 -6.09 -6.75 2.28
N PHE A 273 -6.86 -6.92 3.37
CA PHE A 273 -7.50 -8.19 3.69
C PHE A 273 -8.45 -8.65 2.57
N LEU A 274 -9.31 -7.75 2.08
CA LEU A 274 -10.27 -8.04 1.01
C LEU A 274 -9.57 -8.36 -0.32
N GLY A 275 -8.54 -7.60 -0.69
CA GLY A 275 -7.75 -7.82 -1.91
C GLY A 275 -7.07 -9.20 -1.92
N SER A 276 -6.53 -9.61 -0.76
CA SER A 276 -5.95 -10.95 -0.60
C SER A 276 -6.98 -12.08 -0.83
N HIS A 277 -8.24 -11.84 -0.51
CA HIS A 277 -9.32 -12.79 -0.72
C HIS A 277 -9.67 -12.95 -2.21
N PHE A 278 -9.79 -11.83 -2.94
CA PHE A 278 -10.07 -11.85 -4.38
C PHE A 278 -8.95 -12.48 -5.20
N HIS A 279 -7.68 -12.23 -4.84
CA HIS A 279 -6.54 -12.86 -5.53
C HIS A 279 -6.61 -14.39 -5.44
N ARG A 280 -6.97 -14.92 -4.26
CA ARG A 280 -7.10 -16.37 -4.02
C ARG A 280 -8.28 -17.03 -4.73
N GLN A 281 -9.35 -16.29 -4.99
CA GLN A 281 -10.45 -16.81 -5.79
C GLN A 281 -10.03 -17.01 -7.25
N ASN A 282 -9.20 -16.11 -7.78
CA ASN A 282 -8.71 -16.18 -9.16
C ASN A 282 -7.60 -17.25 -9.33
N ASP A 283 -6.76 -17.45 -8.31
CA ASP A 283 -5.67 -18.45 -8.30
C ASP A 283 -6.12 -19.86 -7.92
N GLY A 284 -7.36 -20.04 -7.46
CA GLY A 284 -7.95 -21.33 -7.12
C GLY A 284 -8.08 -22.32 -8.29
N GLY A 285 -7.61 -21.96 -9.49
CA GLY A 285 -7.56 -22.82 -10.67
C GLY A 285 -6.17 -23.17 -11.21
N VAL A 286 -5.09 -22.43 -10.92
CA VAL A 286 -3.79 -22.66 -11.60
C VAL A 286 -2.64 -22.12 -10.75
N GLY A 287 -1.69 -22.99 -10.36
CA GLY A 287 -0.46 -22.52 -9.73
C GLY A 287 0.39 -23.62 -9.10
N GLU A 288 0.86 -24.58 -9.90
CA GLU A 288 1.96 -25.46 -9.52
C GLU A 288 3.22 -24.60 -9.33
N LYS A 289 3.66 -24.43 -8.08
CA LYS A 289 4.91 -23.76 -7.74
C LYS A 289 6.05 -24.66 -8.24
N VAL A 290 6.73 -24.26 -9.32
CA VAL A 290 8.00 -24.88 -9.72
C VAL A 290 9.08 -24.31 -8.81
N THR A 291 9.48 -25.08 -7.80
CA THR A 291 10.74 -24.88 -7.08
C THR A 291 11.92 -25.21 -8.00
N PRO A 292 13.04 -24.47 -7.92
CA PRO A 292 14.28 -24.88 -8.59
C PRO A 292 14.81 -26.21 -8.06
#